data_AF-A0A290ZE76-F1
#
_entry.id   AF-A0A290ZE76-F1
#
_cell.length_a   1.000
_cell.length_b   1.000
_cell.length_c   1.000
_cell.angle_alpha   90.00
_cell.angle_beta   90.00
_cell.angle_gamma   90.00
#
_symmetry.space_group_name_H-M   'P 1'
#
loop_
_entity.id
_entity.type
_entity.pdbx_description
1 polymer ?
#
loop_
_entity_poly.entity_id
_entity_poly.type
_entity_poly.pdbx_seq_one_letter_code
_entity_poly.pdbx_strand_id
1 'polypeptide(L)'
;MSDANDWTWIRLVALQHVADDALPARRRIAWGAVGLAASYGAERHSHRRTPSVVERFTLRGHLLELGAETPDRLAADVLSETALTAEEAAERAATAALPRSEVKVLREHRSITAVLDAVAPLVDDADLRERARRWVEVRAALP
;
A
#
# COMPACT_ATOMS: atom_id res chain seq x y z
N MET A 1 17.32 21.55 -7.02
CA MET A 1 15.89 21.22 -6.83
C MET A 1 15.68 19.88 -7.49
N SER A 2 15.31 18.87 -6.72
CA SER A 2 14.93 17.57 -7.28
C SER A 2 13.42 17.62 -7.51
N ASP A 3 13.00 17.49 -8.75
CA ASP A 3 11.59 17.59 -9.12
C ASP A 3 10.86 16.29 -8.74
N ALA A 4 9.53 16.32 -8.61
CA ALA A 4 8.72 15.12 -8.31
C ALA A 4 8.98 13.93 -9.27
N ASN A 5 9.52 14.22 -10.45
CA ASN A 5 9.91 13.25 -11.45
C ASN A 5 11.14 12.41 -11.02
N ASP A 6 12.10 13.01 -10.32
CA ASP A 6 13.33 12.31 -9.87
C ASP A 6 12.99 11.24 -8.83
N TRP A 7 12.15 11.58 -7.85
CA TRP A 7 11.69 10.63 -6.83
C TRP A 7 10.94 9.46 -7.44
N THR A 8 10.10 9.76 -8.43
CA THR A 8 9.37 8.74 -9.19
C THR A 8 10.33 7.82 -9.93
N TRP A 9 11.36 8.38 -10.58
CA TRP A 9 12.33 7.59 -11.34
C TRP A 9 13.22 6.71 -10.45
N ILE A 10 13.78 7.26 -9.37
CA ILE A 10 14.58 6.52 -8.38
C ILE A 10 13.77 5.35 -7.81
N ARG A 11 12.49 5.59 -7.51
CA ARG A 11 11.57 4.56 -7.00
C ARG A 11 11.36 3.43 -8.00
N LEU A 12 11.16 3.73 -9.29
CA LEU A 12 10.97 2.71 -10.32
C LEU A 12 12.20 1.82 -10.48
N VAL A 13 13.40 2.44 -10.49
CA VAL A 13 14.66 1.69 -10.53
C VAL A 13 14.80 0.79 -9.29
N ALA A 14 14.48 1.32 -8.10
CA ALA A 14 14.53 0.53 -6.88
C ALA A 14 13.57 -0.67 -6.94
N LEU A 15 12.33 -0.49 -7.39
CA LEU A 15 11.37 -1.57 -7.53
C LEU A 15 11.86 -2.68 -8.47
N GLN A 16 12.46 -2.31 -9.61
CA GLN A 16 13.05 -3.28 -10.53
C GLN A 16 14.11 -4.15 -9.86
N HIS A 17 14.99 -3.55 -9.04
CA HIS A 17 16.03 -4.31 -8.34
C HIS A 17 15.50 -5.09 -7.15
N VAL A 18 14.44 -4.62 -6.49
CA VAL A 18 13.77 -5.37 -5.41
C VAL A 18 13.10 -6.63 -5.96
N ALA A 19 12.50 -6.55 -7.15
CA ALA A 19 11.84 -7.67 -7.81
C ALA A 19 12.80 -8.60 -8.59
N ASP A 20 14.08 -8.24 -8.72
CA ASP A 20 15.06 -9.05 -9.44
C ASP A 20 15.58 -10.22 -8.59
N ASP A 21 15.04 -11.41 -8.83
CA ASP A 21 15.44 -12.65 -8.14
C ASP A 21 16.87 -13.10 -8.46
N ALA A 22 17.53 -12.54 -9.48
CA ALA A 22 18.94 -12.80 -9.75
C ALA A 22 19.85 -12.07 -8.74
N LEU A 23 19.35 -11.08 -8.01
CA LEU A 23 20.10 -10.35 -7.00
C LEU A 23 20.04 -11.05 -5.63
N PRO A 24 21.15 -11.08 -4.86
CA PRO A 24 21.13 -11.54 -3.49
C PRO A 24 20.13 -10.75 -2.64
N ALA A 25 19.43 -11.43 -1.71
CA ALA A 25 18.43 -10.84 -0.82
C ALA A 25 18.90 -9.54 -0.14
N ARG A 26 20.15 -9.51 0.35
CA ARG A 26 20.75 -8.31 0.95
C ARG A 26 20.76 -7.10 0.02
N ARG A 27 21.03 -7.29 -1.28
CA ARG A 27 21.01 -6.20 -2.27
C ARG A 27 19.58 -5.74 -2.56
N ARG A 28 18.64 -6.69 -2.67
CA ARG A 28 17.21 -6.39 -2.86
C ARG A 28 16.66 -5.58 -1.69
N ILE A 29 16.99 -5.95 -0.45
CA ILE A 29 16.63 -5.19 0.76
C ILE A 29 17.21 -3.77 0.73
N ALA A 30 18.49 -3.62 0.35
CA ALA A 30 19.11 -2.29 0.24
C ALA A 30 18.40 -1.41 -0.80
N TRP A 31 18.03 -1.98 -1.95
CA TRP A 31 17.21 -1.27 -2.94
C TRP A 31 15.81 -0.96 -2.43
N GLY A 32 15.21 -1.83 -1.63
CA GLY A 32 13.92 -1.57 -0.98
C GLY A 32 13.99 -0.36 -0.04
N ALA A 33 15.08 -0.21 0.73
CA ALA A 33 15.29 0.99 1.54
C ALA A 33 15.38 2.28 0.69
N VAL A 34 16.09 2.23 -0.45
CA VAL A 34 16.15 3.34 -1.41
C VAL A 34 14.75 3.65 -1.97
N GLY A 35 14.00 2.62 -2.38
CA GLY A 35 12.65 2.75 -2.92
C GLY A 35 11.68 3.35 -1.90
N LEU A 36 11.77 2.96 -0.62
CA LEU A 36 10.97 3.55 0.45
C LEU A 36 11.29 5.02 0.66
N ALA A 37 12.57 5.39 0.76
CA ALA A 37 12.99 6.78 0.88
C ALA A 37 12.50 7.63 -0.30
N ALA A 38 12.60 7.10 -1.52
CA ALA A 38 12.10 7.75 -2.73
C ALA A 38 10.58 7.88 -2.74
N SER A 39 9.85 6.88 -2.24
CA SER A 39 8.38 6.92 -2.12
C SER A 39 7.95 8.02 -1.14
N TYR A 40 8.63 8.18 0.01
CA TYR A 40 8.37 9.29 0.92
C TYR A 40 8.70 10.66 0.31
N GLY A 41 9.78 10.76 -0.48
CA GLY A 41 10.08 11.97 -1.24
C GLY A 41 8.98 12.30 -2.25
N ALA A 42 8.51 11.29 -3.00
CA ALA A 42 7.41 11.43 -3.94
C ALA A 42 6.10 11.81 -3.23
N GLU A 43 5.76 11.22 -2.09
CA GLU A 43 4.56 11.58 -1.32
C GLU A 43 4.58 13.06 -0.87
N ARG A 44 5.76 13.59 -0.48
CA ARG A 44 5.92 14.98 -0.05
C ARG A 44 5.89 15.99 -1.20
N HIS A 45 6.35 15.60 -2.39
CA HIS A 45 6.59 16.52 -3.51
C HIS A 45 5.70 16.27 -4.74
N SER A 46 4.94 15.17 -4.79
CA SER A 46 4.02 14.85 -5.88
C SER A 46 2.64 15.47 -5.68
N HIS A 47 1.99 15.83 -6.79
CA HIS A 47 0.58 16.22 -6.81
C HIS A 47 -0.40 15.04 -6.69
N ARG A 48 0.09 13.78 -6.71
CA ARG A 48 -0.73 12.56 -6.61
C ARG A 48 -0.23 11.67 -5.47
N ARG A 49 -0.86 11.77 -4.29
CA ARG A 49 -0.50 11.02 -3.07
C ARG A 49 -0.79 9.52 -3.18
N THR A 50 -1.99 9.14 -3.62
CA THR A 50 -2.45 7.73 -3.57
C THR A 50 -1.55 6.76 -4.32
N PRO A 51 -1.11 7.03 -5.57
CA PRO A 51 -0.17 6.14 -6.26
C PRO A 51 1.11 5.90 -5.45
N SER A 52 1.71 6.95 -4.89
CA SER A 52 2.92 6.84 -4.08
C SER A 52 2.72 5.98 -2.83
N VAL A 53 1.56 6.08 -2.17
CA VAL A 53 1.21 5.26 -1.00
C VAL A 53 1.04 3.78 -1.39
N VAL A 54 0.34 3.49 -2.49
CA VAL A 54 0.14 2.12 -2.98
C VAL A 54 1.49 1.47 -3.33
N GLU A 55 2.36 2.22 -4.00
CA GLU A 55 3.68 1.76 -4.39
C GLU A 55 4.61 1.56 -3.18
N ARG A 56 4.51 2.42 -2.15
CA ARG A 56 5.18 2.21 -0.87
C ARG A 56 4.78 0.88 -0.25
N PHE A 57 3.48 0.55 -0.24
CA PHE A 57 3.02 -0.74 0.30
C PHE A 57 3.39 -1.94 -0.57
N THR A 58 3.46 -1.75 -1.90
CA THR A 58 3.97 -2.78 -2.82
C THR A 58 5.43 -3.11 -2.51
N LEU A 59 6.28 -2.09 -2.33
CA LEU A 59 7.68 -2.27 -1.93
C LEU A 59 7.81 -3.01 -0.59
N ARG A 60 6.94 -2.68 0.37
CA ARG A 60 6.94 -3.35 1.68
C ARG A 60 6.46 -4.80 1.61
N GLY A 61 5.56 -5.13 0.68
CA GLY A 61 5.21 -6.52 0.38
C GLY A 61 6.44 -7.34 -0.06
N HIS A 62 7.26 -6.80 -0.96
CA HIS A 62 8.51 -7.47 -1.33
C HIS A 62 9.53 -7.54 -0.17
N LEU A 63 9.61 -6.51 0.66
CA LEU A 63 10.47 -6.56 1.85
C LEU A 63 9.99 -7.59 2.87
N LEU A 64 8.67 -7.81 2.98
CA LEU A 64 8.10 -8.88 3.79
C LEU A 64 8.53 -10.26 3.27
N GLU A 65 8.46 -10.50 1.97
CA GLU A 65 8.94 -11.75 1.33
C GLU A 65 10.42 -12.01 1.62
N LEU A 66 11.22 -10.95 1.77
CA LEU A 66 12.66 -11.00 2.07
C LEU A 66 12.97 -11.05 3.58
N GLY A 67 11.96 -11.04 4.46
CA GLY A 67 12.13 -11.04 5.92
C GLY A 67 12.64 -9.72 6.52
N ALA A 68 12.48 -8.60 5.80
CA ALA A 68 12.90 -7.26 6.20
C ALA A 68 11.73 -6.37 6.66
N GLU A 69 10.53 -6.93 6.80
CA GLU A 69 9.29 -6.29 7.25
C GLU A 69 8.45 -7.34 7.98
N THR A 70 7.51 -6.93 8.85
CA THR A 70 6.57 -7.85 9.50
C THR A 70 5.14 -7.70 8.98
N PRO A 71 4.35 -8.79 8.95
CA PRO A 71 2.95 -8.73 8.54
C PRO A 71 2.14 -7.73 9.37
N ASP A 72 2.30 -7.75 10.69
CA ASP A 72 1.59 -6.88 11.63
C ASP A 72 1.88 -5.41 11.35
N ARG A 73 3.15 -5.05 11.17
CA ARG A 73 3.53 -3.65 10.91
C ARG A 73 3.01 -3.19 9.56
N LEU A 74 3.08 -4.05 8.53
CA LEU A 74 2.54 -3.72 7.22
C LEU A 74 1.01 -3.55 7.25
N ALA A 75 0.29 -4.48 7.87
CA ALA A 75 -1.16 -4.40 7.99
C ALA A 75 -1.60 -3.17 8.80
N ALA A 76 -0.98 -2.89 9.94
CA ALA A 76 -1.31 -1.73 10.77
C ALA A 76 -1.13 -0.41 10.01
N ASP A 77 -0.02 -0.27 9.28
CA ASP A 77 0.26 0.94 8.51
C ASP A 77 -0.72 1.09 7.33
N VAL A 78 -1.08 0.00 6.63
CA VAL A 78 -2.11 0.05 5.56
C VAL A 78 -3.46 0.50 6.13
N LEU A 79 -3.88 -0.07 7.25
CA LEU A 79 -5.14 0.32 7.90
C LEU A 79 -5.12 1.74 8.46
N SER A 80 -3.95 2.28 8.79
CA SER A 80 -3.82 3.69 9.21
C SER A 80 -4.01 4.68 8.04
N GLU A 81 -3.85 4.23 6.80
CA GLU A 81 -4.02 5.05 5.60
C GLU A 81 -5.48 5.12 5.11
N THR A 82 -6.36 4.29 5.68
CA THR A 82 -7.79 4.33 5.39
C THR A 82 -8.50 5.33 6.30
N ALA A 83 -9.29 6.23 5.71
CA ALA A 83 -10.07 7.22 6.44
C ALA A 83 -11.39 6.65 6.99
N LEU A 84 -11.78 5.47 6.51
CA LEU A 84 -13.00 4.76 6.89
C LEU A 84 -12.65 3.41 7.49
N THR A 85 -13.60 2.80 8.18
CA THR A 85 -13.59 1.36 8.41
C THR A 85 -14.06 0.61 7.15
N ALA A 86 -13.86 -0.72 7.13
CA ALA A 86 -14.36 -1.54 6.05
C ALA A 86 -15.89 -1.48 5.96
N GLU A 87 -16.56 -1.48 7.10
CA GLU A 87 -18.02 -1.41 7.22
C GLU A 87 -18.55 -0.06 6.68
N GLU A 88 -17.96 1.06 7.08
CA GLU A 88 -18.32 2.38 6.58
C GLU A 88 -18.10 2.51 5.07
N ALA A 89 -17.02 1.93 4.55
CA ALA A 89 -16.74 1.91 3.11
C ALA A 89 -17.79 1.08 2.35
N ALA A 90 -18.21 -0.07 2.89
CA ALA A 90 -19.24 -0.92 2.32
C ALA A 90 -20.62 -0.23 2.31
N GLU A 91 -21.01 0.38 3.42
CA GLU A 91 -22.28 1.13 3.55
C GLU A 91 -22.35 2.27 2.53
N ARG A 92 -21.26 3.02 2.37
CA ARG A 92 -21.18 4.07 1.35
C ARG A 92 -21.27 3.49 -0.05
N ALA A 93 -20.49 2.45 -0.36
CA ALA A 93 -20.47 1.83 -1.68
C ALA A 93 -21.85 1.29 -2.13
N ALA A 94 -22.71 0.88 -1.18
CA ALA A 94 -24.07 0.44 -1.46
C ALA A 94 -25.03 1.58 -1.88
N THR A 95 -24.63 2.84 -1.75
CA THR A 95 -25.47 4.00 -2.11
C THR A 95 -25.49 4.20 -3.63
N ALA A 96 -26.68 4.14 -4.25
CA ALA A 96 -26.85 4.14 -5.71
C ALA A 96 -26.38 5.43 -6.43
N ALA A 97 -26.29 6.57 -5.74
CA ALA A 97 -25.99 7.87 -6.33
C ALA A 97 -24.89 8.64 -5.57
N LEU A 98 -23.74 7.99 -5.35
CA LEU A 98 -22.61 8.62 -4.68
C LEU A 98 -22.05 9.81 -5.46
N PRO A 99 -21.70 10.93 -4.78
CA PRO A 99 -20.91 11.99 -5.36
C PRO A 99 -19.57 11.47 -5.92
N ARG A 100 -19.06 12.08 -6.99
CA ARG A 100 -17.76 11.69 -7.60
C ARG A 100 -16.59 11.74 -6.61
N SER A 101 -16.62 12.67 -5.66
CA SER A 101 -15.62 12.78 -4.60
C SER A 101 -15.61 11.56 -3.69
N GLU A 102 -16.78 10.99 -3.38
CA GLU A 102 -16.88 9.79 -2.55
C GLU A 102 -16.47 8.54 -3.31
N VAL A 103 -16.86 8.42 -4.58
CA VAL A 103 -16.36 7.35 -5.46
C VAL A 103 -14.83 7.37 -5.53
N LYS A 104 -14.22 8.57 -5.60
CA LYS A 104 -12.76 8.71 -5.57
C LYS A 104 -12.17 8.19 -4.26
N VAL A 105 -12.71 8.55 -3.10
CA VAL A 105 -12.23 8.06 -1.79
C VAL A 105 -12.31 6.53 -1.70
N LEU A 106 -13.43 5.93 -2.13
CA LEU A 106 -13.58 4.48 -2.11
C LEU A 106 -12.58 3.77 -3.04
N ARG A 107 -12.28 4.34 -4.21
CA ARG A 107 -11.23 3.84 -5.11
C ARG A 107 -9.83 3.95 -4.49
N GLU A 108 -9.56 5.03 -3.76
CA GLU A 108 -8.30 5.19 -3.03
C GLU A 108 -8.16 4.09 -1.96
N HIS A 109 -9.19 3.86 -1.16
CA HIS A 109 -9.20 2.77 -0.17
C HIS A 109 -9.04 1.40 -0.83
N ARG A 110 -9.76 1.13 -1.93
CA ARG A 110 -9.61 -0.11 -2.71
C ARG A 110 -8.17 -0.33 -3.18
N SER A 111 -7.50 0.74 -3.59
CA SER A 111 -6.12 0.66 -4.09
C SER A 111 -5.12 0.46 -2.95
N ILE A 112 -5.24 1.23 -1.87
CA ILE A 112 -4.34 1.18 -0.70
C ILE A 112 -4.40 -0.18 -0.01
N THR A 113 -5.59 -0.75 0.11
CA THR A 113 -5.81 -2.01 0.84
C THR A 113 -5.49 -3.26 0.02
N ALA A 114 -5.10 -3.13 -1.25
CA ALA A 114 -4.85 -4.28 -2.12
C ALA A 114 -3.79 -5.25 -1.57
N VAL A 115 -2.76 -4.74 -0.89
CA VAL A 115 -1.69 -5.58 -0.31
C VAL A 115 -2.21 -6.50 0.80
N LEU A 116 -3.35 -6.18 1.43
CA LEU A 116 -3.92 -6.98 2.51
C LEU A 116 -4.37 -8.38 2.06
N ASP A 117 -4.64 -8.60 0.76
CA ASP A 117 -4.98 -9.93 0.26
C ASP A 117 -3.90 -10.96 0.60
N ALA A 118 -2.63 -10.55 0.48
CA ALA A 118 -1.48 -11.41 0.75
C ALA A 118 -1.07 -11.38 2.24
N VAL A 119 -1.27 -10.23 2.90
CA VAL A 119 -0.74 -9.99 4.25
C VAL A 119 -1.70 -10.45 5.35
N ALA A 120 -3.02 -10.30 5.17
CA ALA A 120 -3.99 -10.60 6.21
C ALA A 120 -3.87 -12.02 6.80
N PRO A 121 -3.64 -13.10 6.01
CA PRO A 121 -3.46 -14.44 6.56
C PRO A 121 -2.20 -14.62 7.42
N LEU A 122 -1.23 -13.71 7.31
CA LEU A 122 0.08 -13.77 7.95
C LEU A 122 0.19 -12.89 9.21
N VAL A 123 -0.81 -12.05 9.48
CA VAL A 123 -0.84 -11.18 10.67
C VAL A 123 -0.97 -12.03 11.93
N ASP A 124 -0.17 -11.79 12.96
CA ASP A 124 -0.19 -12.52 14.23
C ASP A 124 -1.25 -11.97 15.20
N ASP A 125 -1.35 -10.64 15.31
CA ASP A 125 -2.36 -9.96 16.11
C ASP A 125 -3.80 -10.24 15.62
N ALA A 126 -4.63 -10.80 16.50
CA ALA A 126 -5.96 -11.28 16.13
C ALA A 126 -6.92 -10.15 15.72
N ASP A 127 -6.88 -9.01 16.41
CA ASP A 127 -7.75 -7.87 16.13
C ASP A 127 -7.35 -7.20 14.81
N LEU A 128 -6.04 -7.07 14.59
CA LEU A 128 -5.49 -6.54 13.35
C LEU A 128 -5.79 -7.45 12.17
N ARG A 129 -5.63 -8.77 12.35
CA ARG A 129 -5.97 -9.79 11.35
C ARG A 129 -7.43 -9.70 10.95
N GLU A 130 -8.33 -9.60 11.92
CA GLU A 130 -9.77 -9.49 11.66
C GLU A 130 -10.10 -8.20 10.89
N ARG A 131 -9.53 -7.06 11.30
CA ARG A 131 -9.72 -5.78 10.57
C ARG A 131 -9.20 -5.86 9.14
N ALA A 132 -8.02 -6.47 8.93
CA ALA A 132 -7.46 -6.66 7.60
C ALA A 132 -8.33 -7.58 6.74
N ARG A 133 -8.85 -8.68 7.32
CA ARG A 133 -9.77 -9.61 6.65
C ARG A 133 -11.04 -8.92 6.18
N ARG A 134 -11.66 -8.10 7.01
CA ARG A 134 -12.88 -7.34 6.62
C ARG A 134 -12.61 -6.40 5.45
N TRP A 135 -11.45 -5.75 5.43
CA TRP A 135 -11.05 -4.95 4.28
C TRP A 135 -10.89 -5.78 3.02
N VAL A 136 -10.28 -6.96 3.09
CA VAL A 136 -10.17 -7.91 1.95
C VAL A 136 -11.56 -8.27 1.41
N GLU A 137 -12.51 -8.58 2.29
CA GLU A 137 -13.90 -8.94 1.93
C GLU A 137 -14.64 -7.78 1.24
N VAL A 138 -14.57 -6.56 1.80
CA VAL A 138 -15.28 -5.39 1.27
C VAL A 138 -14.66 -4.86 -0.02
N ARG A 139 -13.34 -4.95 -0.16
CA ARG A 139 -12.58 -4.33 -1.27
C ARG A 139 -13.07 -4.75 -2.65
N ALA A 140 -13.53 -6.00 -2.80
CA ALA A 140 -14.07 -6.52 -4.06
C ALA A 140 -15.37 -5.80 -4.50
N ALA A 141 -16.13 -5.26 -3.56
CA ALA A 141 -17.40 -4.54 -3.81
C ALA A 141 -17.21 -3.03 -3.97
N LEU A 142 -16.00 -2.50 -3.75
CA LEU A 142 -15.70 -1.08 -3.94
C LEU A 142 -15.58 -0.72 -5.43
N PRO A 143 -15.93 0.53 -5.83
CA PRO A 143 -15.93 1.00 -7.22
C PRO A 143 -14.53 1.21 -7.84
#